data_AF-A0A972A420-F1
#
_entry.id   AF-A0A972A420-F1
#
_cell.length_a   1.000
_cell.length_b   1.000
_cell.length_c   1.000
_cell.angle_alpha   90.00
_cell.angle_beta   90.00
_cell.angle_gamma   90.00
#
_symmetry.space_group_name_H-M   'P 1'
#
loop_
_entity.id
_entity.type
_entity.pdbx_description
1 polymer ?
#
loop_
_entity_poly.entity_id
_entity_poly.type
_entity_poly.pdbx_seq_one_letter_code
_entity_poly.pdbx_strand_id
1 'polypeptide(L)'
;MKKKLYNIKKAVVAKLITLSVLITWGLSSCDFLSIDGYIDDELKMDSIFSSKRYIEAFMWNAAAQFPDEGAIFGGGSMYTPGPMATDEAFCLYGTGEFQGMAFVLGERNDANLGYFNRWGSYYKIIRQCNTIFARIDEAPDWSAVERLNVVAYTRFIRAYAYYNLLMNFGPVVLLGDEI
;
A
#
# COMPACT_ATOMS: atom_id res chain seq x y z
N MET A 1 7.62 -76.56 -11.09
CA MET A 1 8.13 -75.28 -11.64
C MET A 1 7.27 -74.05 -11.31
N LYS A 2 5.93 -74.10 -11.49
CA LYS A 2 5.01 -72.95 -11.28
C LYS A 2 5.00 -72.34 -9.86
N LYS A 3 5.15 -73.14 -8.79
CA LYS A 3 5.13 -72.67 -7.38
C LYS A 3 6.34 -71.82 -6.99
N LYS A 4 7.53 -72.13 -7.56
CA LYS A 4 8.77 -71.37 -7.34
C LYS A 4 8.72 -69.99 -8.02
N LEU A 5 8.13 -69.94 -9.23
CA LEU A 5 7.92 -68.70 -9.97
C LEU A 5 6.92 -67.76 -9.26
N TYR A 6 5.87 -68.31 -8.65
CA TYR A 6 4.89 -67.55 -7.87
C TYR A 6 5.50 -66.87 -6.63
N ASN A 7 6.34 -67.60 -5.87
CA ASN A 7 7.01 -67.05 -4.69
C ASN A 7 8.03 -65.96 -5.04
N ILE A 8 8.74 -66.10 -6.18
CA ILE A 8 9.66 -65.07 -6.68
C ILE A 8 8.88 -63.82 -7.10
N LYS A 9 7.77 -63.97 -7.85
CA LYS A 9 6.90 -62.84 -8.22
C LYS A 9 6.32 -62.13 -6.99
N LYS A 10 5.87 -62.88 -5.98
CA LYS A 10 5.36 -62.32 -4.72
C LYS A 10 6.45 -61.55 -3.95
N ALA A 11 7.68 -62.05 -3.92
CA ALA A 11 8.81 -61.37 -3.28
C ALA A 11 9.23 -60.09 -4.01
N VAL A 12 9.19 -60.09 -5.35
CA VAL A 12 9.49 -58.89 -6.16
C VAL A 12 8.38 -57.84 -5.98
N VAL A 13 7.11 -58.24 -6.00
CA VAL A 13 5.98 -57.34 -5.76
C VAL A 13 6.04 -56.76 -4.34
N ALA A 14 6.35 -57.57 -3.33
CA ALA A 14 6.51 -57.08 -1.95
C ALA A 14 7.64 -56.02 -1.85
N LYS A 15 8.78 -56.25 -2.52
CA LYS A 15 9.90 -55.29 -2.55
C LYS A 15 9.54 -53.98 -3.28
N LEU A 16 8.75 -54.04 -4.35
CA LEU A 16 8.26 -52.87 -5.07
C LEU A 16 7.24 -52.07 -4.24
N ILE A 17 6.38 -52.75 -3.48
CA ILE A 17 5.44 -52.09 -2.56
C ILE A 17 6.20 -51.40 -1.41
N THR A 18 7.20 -52.05 -0.83
CA THR A 18 8.01 -51.41 0.22
C THR A 18 8.80 -50.20 -0.30
N LEU A 19 9.29 -50.25 -1.54
CA LEU A 19 10.03 -49.14 -2.16
C LEU A 19 9.12 -47.96 -2.47
N SER A 20 7.90 -48.21 -2.97
CA SER A 20 6.92 -47.15 -3.25
C SER A 20 6.42 -46.45 -1.97
N VAL A 21 6.21 -47.20 -0.88
CA VAL A 21 5.84 -46.61 0.43
C VAL A 21 6.97 -45.72 0.99
N LEU A 22 8.24 -46.13 0.84
CA LEU A 22 9.39 -45.33 1.25
C LEU A 22 9.53 -44.02 0.45
N ILE A 23 9.23 -44.04 -0.85
CA ILE A 23 9.26 -42.84 -1.71
C ILE A 23 8.15 -41.86 -1.32
N THR A 24 6.95 -42.36 -0.96
CA THR A 24 5.85 -41.48 -0.53
C THR A 24 6.10 -40.78 0.81
N TRP A 25 6.92 -41.35 1.70
CA TRP A 25 7.28 -40.70 2.96
C TRP A 25 8.39 -39.64 2.80
N GLY A 26 9.25 -39.78 1.77
CA GLY A 26 10.31 -38.82 1.47
C GLY A 26 9.86 -37.52 0.79
N LEU A 27 8.59 -37.41 0.38
CA LEU A 27 8.01 -36.21 -0.23
C LEU A 27 7.24 -35.32 0.76
N SER A 28 7.39 -35.57 2.06
CA SER A 28 6.92 -34.65 3.10
C SER A 28 7.83 -33.40 3.10
N SER A 29 7.50 -32.43 2.26
CA SER A 29 8.16 -31.13 2.25
C SER A 29 7.89 -30.41 3.57
N CYS A 30 8.92 -30.25 4.40
CA CYS A 30 8.82 -29.57 5.69
C CYS A 30 8.85 -28.03 5.58
N ASP A 31 8.97 -27.46 4.38
CA ASP A 31 9.21 -26.01 4.24
C ASP A 31 8.53 -25.38 3.01
N PHE A 32 7.56 -26.07 2.39
CA PHE A 32 6.87 -25.53 1.20
C PHE A 32 5.98 -24.30 1.49
N LEU A 33 5.59 -24.11 2.75
CA LEU A 33 4.81 -22.95 3.20
C LEU A 33 5.65 -21.97 4.05
N SER A 34 6.96 -22.21 4.23
CA SER A 34 7.77 -21.24 4.95
C SER A 34 7.95 -20.01 4.07
N ILE A 35 7.53 -18.88 4.62
CA ILE A 35 7.73 -17.55 4.05
C ILE A 35 8.70 -16.76 4.94
N ASP A 36 9.36 -17.45 5.87
CA ASP A 36 10.21 -16.85 6.91
C ASP A 36 11.32 -15.99 6.28
N GLY A 37 11.94 -16.46 5.18
CA GLY A 37 12.92 -15.67 4.44
C GLY A 37 12.40 -14.42 3.72
N TYR A 38 11.09 -14.32 3.45
CA TYR A 38 10.46 -13.12 2.88
C TYR A 38 10.00 -12.14 3.98
N ILE A 39 9.57 -12.66 5.14
CA ILE A 39 9.12 -11.85 6.28
C ILE A 39 10.32 -11.21 7.00
N ASP A 40 11.47 -11.89 7.03
CA ASP A 40 12.67 -11.40 7.73
C ASP A 40 13.29 -10.15 7.06
N ASP A 41 13.10 -9.98 5.76
CA ASP A 41 13.56 -8.80 5.01
C ASP A 41 12.60 -7.60 5.12
N GLU A 42 11.39 -7.78 5.68
CA GLU A 42 10.38 -6.73 5.84
C GLU A 42 10.42 -6.11 7.25
N LEU A 43 10.53 -4.79 7.30
CA LEU A 43 10.41 -4.07 8.57
C LEU A 43 8.95 -4.14 9.04
N LYS A 44 8.70 -4.95 10.07
CA LYS A 44 7.39 -5.04 10.71
C LYS A 44 6.93 -3.68 11.22
N MET A 45 5.63 -3.40 11.09
CA MET A 45 5.02 -2.14 11.50
C MET A 45 5.33 -1.78 12.97
N ASP A 46 5.34 -2.77 13.87
CA ASP A 46 5.64 -2.54 15.28
C ASP A 46 7.09 -2.10 15.52
N SER A 47 8.02 -2.58 14.67
CA SER A 47 9.42 -2.18 14.74
C SER A 47 9.64 -0.72 14.35
N ILE A 48 8.72 -0.10 13.59
CA ILE A 48 8.79 1.32 13.23
C ILE A 48 8.69 2.20 14.47
N PHE A 49 7.83 1.84 15.42
CA PHE A 49 7.61 2.62 16.64
C PHE A 49 8.64 2.34 17.74
N SER A 50 9.64 1.50 17.47
CA SER A 50 10.76 1.26 18.39
C SER A 50 11.82 2.37 18.39
N SER A 51 11.88 3.18 17.32
CA SER A 51 12.92 4.20 17.15
C SER A 51 12.37 5.50 16.59
N LYS A 52 12.81 6.63 17.17
CA LYS A 52 12.49 7.97 16.69
C LYS A 52 12.76 8.16 15.20
N ARG A 53 13.92 7.67 14.74
CA ARG A 53 14.32 7.78 13.32
C ARG A 53 13.31 7.10 12.40
N TYR A 54 12.79 5.96 12.80
CA TYR A 54 11.80 5.23 12.02
C TYR A 54 10.43 5.90 12.06
N ILE A 55 10.03 6.46 13.20
CA ILE A 55 8.81 7.28 13.30
C ILE A 55 8.91 8.52 12.40
N GLU A 56 10.06 9.22 12.40
CA GLU A 56 10.30 10.37 11.52
C GLU A 56 10.27 9.97 10.04
N ALA A 57 10.93 8.87 9.66
CA ALA A 57 10.87 8.35 8.30
C ALA A 57 9.44 7.97 7.90
N PHE A 58 8.68 7.39 8.83
CA PHE A 58 7.28 7.03 8.61
C PHE A 58 6.39 8.27 8.46
N MET A 59 6.65 9.35 9.20
CA MET A 59 5.99 10.64 9.02
C MET A 59 6.31 11.26 7.65
N TRP A 60 7.59 11.29 7.25
CA TRP A 60 7.98 11.83 5.94
C TRP A 60 7.47 10.97 4.78
N ASN A 61 7.33 9.66 4.98
CA ASN A 61 6.67 8.80 4.01
C ASN A 61 5.18 9.17 3.81
N ALA A 62 4.48 9.59 4.87
CA ALA A 62 3.11 10.09 4.73
C ALA A 62 3.05 11.36 3.87
N ALA A 63 4.01 12.28 4.06
CA ALA A 63 4.13 13.47 3.22
C ALA A 63 4.50 13.14 1.75
N ALA A 64 5.35 12.14 1.52
CA ALA A 64 5.76 11.73 0.18
C ALA A 64 4.63 11.10 -0.67
N GLN A 65 3.50 10.74 -0.05
CA GLN A 65 2.32 10.20 -0.75
C GLN A 65 1.43 11.31 -1.36
N PHE A 66 1.68 12.58 -1.04
CA PHE A 66 0.98 13.66 -1.73
C PHE A 66 1.37 13.71 -3.21
N PRO A 67 0.42 14.01 -4.10
CA PRO A 67 0.74 14.19 -5.50
C PRO A 67 1.62 15.44 -5.69
N ASP A 68 2.38 15.45 -6.79
CA ASP A 68 3.10 16.64 -7.22
C ASP A 68 2.11 17.75 -7.63
N GLU A 69 2.12 18.86 -6.90
CA GLU A 69 1.28 20.03 -7.17
C GLU A 69 1.66 20.75 -8.47
N GLY A 70 2.88 20.53 -8.97
CA GLY A 70 3.32 21.04 -10.26
C GLY A 70 2.80 20.22 -11.45
N ALA A 71 2.30 19.00 -11.21
CA ALA A 71 1.80 18.11 -12.24
C ALA A 71 0.38 18.54 -12.70
N ILE A 72 0.31 19.67 -13.39
CA ILE A 72 -0.93 20.26 -13.94
C ILE A 72 -1.04 20.11 -15.46
N PHE A 73 -0.04 19.53 -16.13
CA PHE A 73 -0.02 19.31 -17.58
C PHE A 73 0.48 17.89 -17.90
N GLY A 74 -0.17 17.20 -18.84
CA GLY A 74 0.37 16.05 -19.56
C GLY A 74 0.26 14.66 -18.89
N GLY A 75 0.35 13.61 -19.73
CA GLY A 75 0.84 12.27 -19.38
C GLY A 75 0.06 11.38 -18.41
N GLY A 76 -1.11 11.78 -17.92
CA GLY A 76 -1.92 10.96 -17.01
C GLY A 76 -1.45 10.95 -15.55
N SER A 77 -0.59 11.88 -15.16
CA SER A 77 -0.18 12.09 -13.76
C SER A 77 -0.84 13.31 -13.10
N MET A 78 -1.72 14.00 -13.83
CA MET A 78 -2.36 15.24 -13.37
C MET A 78 -3.06 15.02 -12.02
N TYR A 79 -2.76 15.88 -11.04
CA TYR A 79 -3.40 15.80 -9.73
C TYR A 79 -4.69 16.60 -9.64
N THR A 80 -4.79 17.68 -10.41
CA THR A 80 -5.92 18.61 -10.47
C THR A 80 -6.41 18.74 -11.91
N PRO A 81 -7.73 18.98 -12.13
CA PRO A 81 -8.25 19.31 -13.45
C PRO A 81 -7.57 20.53 -14.09
N GLY A 82 -7.04 21.44 -13.26
CA GLY A 82 -6.24 22.58 -13.71
C GLY A 82 -7.01 23.62 -14.53
N PRO A 83 -6.31 24.56 -15.19
CA PRO A 83 -6.94 25.66 -15.94
C PRO A 83 -7.72 25.18 -17.17
N MET A 84 -7.49 23.94 -17.60
CA MET A 84 -8.16 23.31 -18.74
C MET A 84 -9.58 22.84 -18.42
N ALA A 85 -9.95 22.85 -17.13
CA ALA A 85 -11.31 22.59 -16.65
C ALA A 85 -12.08 23.90 -16.34
N THR A 86 -11.49 25.05 -16.62
CA THR A 86 -12.09 26.38 -16.45
C THR A 86 -12.12 27.13 -17.79
N ASP A 87 -12.53 28.40 -17.79
CA ASP A 87 -12.52 29.29 -18.93
C ASP A 87 -11.16 29.98 -19.19
N GLU A 88 -10.13 29.66 -18.40
CA GLU A 88 -8.80 30.28 -18.47
C GLU A 88 -7.94 29.72 -19.61
N ALA A 89 -8.14 28.46 -20.01
CA ALA A 89 -7.30 27.82 -21.01
C ALA A 89 -8.04 26.75 -21.83
N PHE A 90 -7.67 26.65 -23.11
CA PHE A 90 -8.06 25.56 -24.01
C PHE A 90 -6.85 25.13 -24.83
N CYS A 91 -6.86 23.89 -25.34
CA CYS A 91 -5.78 23.36 -26.17
C CYS A 91 -6.35 22.51 -27.29
N LEU A 92 -5.55 22.32 -28.34
CA LEU A 92 -5.92 21.52 -29.51
C LEU A 92 -5.65 20.02 -29.33
N TYR A 93 -4.96 19.64 -28.27
CA TYR A 93 -4.67 18.23 -27.95
C TYR A 93 -5.91 17.52 -27.40
N GLY A 94 -5.89 16.19 -27.36
CA GLY A 94 -7.00 15.40 -26.81
C GLY A 94 -7.02 15.35 -25.29
N THR A 95 -8.12 14.81 -24.74
CA THR A 95 -8.33 14.66 -23.29
C THR A 95 -7.41 13.65 -22.61
N GLY A 96 -6.65 12.86 -23.37
CA GLY A 96 -5.60 11.99 -22.83
C GLY A 96 -4.41 12.76 -22.24
N GLU A 97 -4.04 13.88 -22.88
CA GLU A 97 -2.89 14.70 -22.47
C GLU A 97 -3.31 15.80 -21.50
N PHE A 98 -4.48 16.41 -21.74
CA PHE A 98 -5.04 17.47 -20.90
C PHE A 98 -6.39 17.01 -20.33
N GLN A 99 -6.32 16.20 -19.28
CA GLN A 99 -7.48 15.54 -18.68
C GLN A 99 -8.50 16.51 -18.06
N GLY A 100 -8.10 17.75 -17.78
CA GLY A 100 -9.02 18.82 -17.37
C GLY A 100 -10.13 19.09 -18.38
N MET A 101 -9.82 19.05 -19.69
CA MET A 101 -10.82 19.27 -20.74
C MET A 101 -11.89 18.18 -20.76
N ALA A 102 -11.59 17.00 -20.23
CA ALA A 102 -12.55 15.91 -20.14
C ALA A 102 -13.76 16.26 -19.26
N PHE A 103 -13.60 17.19 -18.30
CA PHE A 103 -14.72 17.76 -17.55
C PHE A 103 -15.55 18.73 -18.40
N VAL A 104 -14.89 19.60 -19.16
CA VAL A 104 -15.57 20.59 -20.03
C VAL A 104 -16.34 19.92 -21.16
N LEU A 105 -15.80 18.83 -21.72
CA LEU A 105 -16.42 18.04 -22.79
C LEU A 105 -17.48 17.04 -22.27
N GLY A 106 -17.66 16.92 -20.95
CA GLY A 106 -18.63 15.98 -20.36
C GLY A 106 -18.23 14.50 -20.48
N GLU A 107 -16.95 14.20 -20.72
CA GLU A 107 -16.42 12.84 -20.76
C GLU A 107 -16.22 12.27 -19.35
N ARG A 108 -16.08 13.14 -18.33
CA ARG A 108 -15.92 12.77 -16.92
C ARG A 108 -17.20 12.98 -16.11
N ASN A 109 -17.48 12.02 -15.24
CA ASN A 109 -18.53 12.04 -14.23
C ASN A 109 -18.01 11.39 -12.92
N ASP A 110 -18.89 11.32 -11.93
CA ASP A 110 -18.64 10.73 -10.62
C ASP A 110 -18.19 9.26 -10.68
N ALA A 111 -18.65 8.51 -11.68
CA ALA A 111 -18.31 7.09 -11.85
C ALA A 111 -16.96 6.86 -12.56
N ASN A 112 -16.37 7.86 -13.23
CA ASN A 112 -15.20 7.66 -14.10
C ASN A 112 -14.08 8.72 -13.95
N LEU A 113 -13.91 9.27 -12.74
CA LEU A 113 -12.91 10.31 -12.40
C LEU A 113 -11.45 9.95 -12.72
N GLY A 114 -11.10 8.67 -12.87
CA GLY A 114 -9.74 8.25 -13.21
C GLY A 114 -8.71 8.72 -12.18
N TYR A 115 -7.63 9.38 -12.65
CA TYR A 115 -6.53 9.87 -11.79
C TYR A 115 -6.94 10.96 -10.80
N PHE A 116 -8.10 11.59 -10.98
CA PHE A 116 -8.64 12.58 -10.04
C PHE A 116 -9.30 11.94 -8.82
N ASN A 117 -9.61 10.63 -8.86
CA ASN A 117 -10.13 9.92 -7.68
C ASN A 117 -9.02 9.61 -6.68
N ARG A 118 -8.69 10.60 -5.85
CA ARG A 118 -7.65 10.50 -4.81
C ARG A 118 -8.21 10.35 -3.40
N TRP A 119 -9.53 10.19 -3.25
CA TRP A 119 -10.20 10.04 -1.95
C TRP A 119 -9.49 8.99 -1.08
N GLY A 120 -9.35 7.77 -1.59
CA GLY A 120 -8.70 6.68 -0.86
C GLY A 120 -7.24 6.97 -0.51
N SER A 121 -6.50 7.67 -1.36
CA SER A 121 -5.10 8.04 -1.11
C SER A 121 -4.98 9.02 0.05
N TYR A 122 -5.82 10.05 0.13
CA TYR A 122 -5.78 11.00 1.24
C TYR A 122 -6.17 10.35 2.58
N TYR A 123 -7.15 9.43 2.60
CA TYR A 123 -7.47 8.70 3.83
C TYR A 123 -6.37 7.72 4.27
N LYS A 124 -5.54 7.20 3.34
CA LYS A 124 -4.34 6.43 3.72
C LYS A 124 -3.34 7.31 4.46
N ILE A 125 -3.10 8.54 3.97
CA ILE A 125 -2.25 9.53 4.65
C ILE A 125 -2.81 9.86 6.04
N ILE A 126 -4.12 10.14 6.13
CA ILE A 126 -4.80 10.43 7.41
C ILE A 126 -4.64 9.26 8.39
N ARG A 127 -4.84 8.03 7.94
CA ARG A 127 -4.66 6.83 8.76
C ARG A 127 -3.22 6.72 9.26
N GLN A 128 -2.24 6.97 8.40
CA GLN A 128 -0.82 6.95 8.77
C GLN A 128 -0.50 7.97 9.86
N CYS A 129 -1.01 9.20 9.73
CA CYS A 129 -0.89 10.24 10.75
C CYS A 129 -1.54 9.83 12.08
N ASN A 130 -2.74 9.24 12.04
CA ASN A 130 -3.42 8.80 13.26
C ASN A 130 -2.65 7.65 13.95
N THR A 131 -2.05 6.73 13.21
CA THR A 131 -1.18 5.69 13.79
C THR A 131 0.04 6.30 14.49
N ILE A 132 0.62 7.37 13.93
CA ILE A 132 1.70 8.11 14.60
C ILE A 132 1.20 8.69 15.92
N PHE A 133 0.05 9.36 15.95
CA PHE A 133 -0.48 9.93 17.19
C PHE A 133 -0.75 8.87 18.26
N ALA A 134 -1.28 7.70 17.87
CA ALA A 134 -1.57 6.62 18.80
C ALA A 134 -0.32 5.96 19.40
N ARG A 135 0.80 5.94 18.67
CA ARG A 135 1.97 5.11 18.99
C ARG A 135 3.28 5.88 19.20
N ILE A 136 3.27 7.21 19.07
CA ILE A 136 4.49 8.03 19.18
C ILE A 136 5.21 7.85 20.54
N ASP A 137 4.44 7.58 21.59
CA ASP A 137 4.94 7.42 22.96
C ASP A 137 5.54 6.01 23.23
N GLU A 138 5.50 5.08 22.26
CA GLU A 138 6.17 3.77 22.36
C GLU A 138 7.68 3.87 22.18
N ALA A 139 8.17 4.84 21.41
CA ALA A 139 9.60 5.03 21.20
C ALA A 139 10.26 5.69 22.43
N PRO A 140 11.37 5.14 22.94
CA PRO A 140 12.09 5.73 24.07
C PRO A 140 12.86 7.01 23.69
N ASP A 141 13.25 7.76 24.72
CA ASP A 141 14.25 8.84 24.69
C ASP A 141 13.88 10.18 24.02
N TRP A 142 12.61 10.47 23.71
CA TRP A 142 12.23 11.76 23.09
C TRP A 142 12.72 13.00 23.86
N SER A 143 13.38 13.93 23.16
CA SER A 143 13.41 15.32 23.62
C SER A 143 12.01 15.93 23.49
N ALA A 144 11.63 16.78 24.43
CA ALA A 144 10.35 17.50 24.38
C ALA A 144 10.19 18.28 23.06
N VAL A 145 11.28 18.83 22.51
CA VAL A 145 11.28 19.58 21.26
C VAL A 145 11.12 18.65 20.06
N GLU A 146 11.83 17.53 20.03
CA GLU A 146 11.74 16.54 18.94
C GLU A 146 10.33 15.98 18.81
N ARG A 147 9.75 15.54 19.94
CA ARG A 147 8.39 15.02 19.98
C ARG A 147 7.39 16.07 19.50
N LEU A 148 7.52 17.31 19.99
CA LEU A 148 6.63 18.39 19.59
C LEU A 148 6.72 18.68 18.09
N ASN A 149 7.93 18.66 17.51
CA ASN A 149 8.12 18.85 16.08
C ASN A 149 7.45 17.75 15.26
N VAL A 150 7.67 16.48 15.62
CA VAL A 150 7.04 15.34 14.91
C VAL A 150 5.51 15.41 14.99
N VAL A 151 4.96 15.71 16.16
CA VAL A 151 3.50 15.89 16.33
C VAL A 151 2.99 17.07 15.50
N ALA A 152 3.69 18.20 15.49
CA ALA A 152 3.30 19.39 14.74
C ALA A 152 3.30 19.14 13.22
N TYR A 153 4.36 18.53 12.69
CA TYR A 153 4.43 18.15 11.28
C TYR A 153 3.36 17.13 10.91
N THR A 154 3.13 16.12 11.76
CA THR A 154 2.09 15.11 11.52
C THR A 154 0.70 15.73 11.50
N ARG A 155 0.42 16.71 12.37
CA ARG A 155 -0.84 17.47 12.36
C ARG A 155 -1.01 18.27 11.08
N PHE A 156 0.06 18.92 10.60
CA PHE A 156 0.03 19.66 9.33
C PHE A 156 -0.25 18.72 8.15
N ILE A 157 0.45 17.59 8.05
CA ILE A 157 0.24 16.58 7.00
C ILE A 157 -1.21 16.12 6.99
N ARG A 158 -1.77 15.77 8.17
CA ARG A 158 -3.17 15.35 8.28
C ARG A 158 -4.14 16.45 7.87
N ALA A 159 -3.93 17.69 8.34
CA ALA A 159 -4.76 18.83 7.98
C ALA A 159 -4.72 19.11 6.47
N TYR A 160 -3.55 18.97 5.85
CA TYR A 160 -3.37 19.17 4.42
C TYR A 160 -4.10 18.09 3.58
N ALA A 161 -4.12 16.84 4.06
CA ALA A 161 -4.94 15.79 3.45
C ALA A 161 -6.44 16.09 3.55
N TYR A 162 -6.93 16.55 4.71
CA TYR A 162 -8.33 16.97 4.86
C TYR A 162 -8.69 18.18 3.99
N TYR A 163 -7.79 19.16 3.88
CA TYR A 163 -7.97 20.31 2.99
C TYR A 163 -8.16 19.85 1.54
N ASN A 164 -7.30 18.96 1.04
CA ASN A 164 -7.42 18.41 -0.31
C ASN A 164 -8.72 17.61 -0.51
N LEU A 165 -9.15 16.83 0.48
CA LEU A 165 -10.44 16.14 0.42
C LEU A 165 -11.60 17.13 0.33
N LEU A 166 -11.57 18.18 1.15
CA LEU A 166 -12.62 19.22 1.17
C LEU A 166 -12.70 19.95 -0.17
N MET A 167 -11.55 20.37 -0.71
CA MET A 167 -11.49 21.14 -1.95
C MET A 167 -11.93 20.33 -3.18
N ASN A 168 -11.64 19.03 -3.21
CA ASN A 168 -11.93 18.20 -4.38
C ASN A 168 -13.29 17.48 -4.32
N PHE A 169 -13.79 17.15 -3.13
CA PHE A 169 -14.97 16.30 -2.95
C PHE A 169 -16.09 16.93 -2.12
N GLY A 170 -15.84 18.09 -1.50
CA GLY A 170 -16.82 18.74 -0.62
C GLY A 170 -16.82 18.11 0.78
N PRO A 171 -17.98 17.91 1.43
CA PRO A 171 -18.04 17.42 2.81
C PRO A 171 -17.27 16.11 3.03
N VAL A 172 -16.49 16.06 4.11
CA VAL A 172 -15.57 14.94 4.42
C VAL A 172 -15.94 14.25 5.72
N VAL A 173 -15.51 12.99 5.85
CA VAL A 173 -15.59 12.23 7.11
C VAL A 173 -14.40 12.61 7.97
N LEU A 174 -14.64 13.30 9.09
CA LEU A 174 -13.59 13.64 10.04
C LEU A 174 -13.34 12.47 10.98
N LEU A 175 -12.17 11.85 10.84
CA LEU A 175 -11.63 10.88 11.79
C LEU A 175 -10.87 11.64 12.88
N GLY A 176 -11.21 11.35 14.14
CA GLY A 176 -10.54 11.89 15.31
C GLY A 176 -9.11 11.34 15.49
N ASP A 177 -8.50 11.72 16.61
CA ASP A 177 -7.15 11.25 16.98
C ASP A 177 -7.18 9.80 17.50
N GLU A 178 -8.33 9.35 18.01
CA GLU A 178 -8.57 7.98 18.45
C GLU A 178 -9.18 7.18 17.29
N ILE A 179 -8.55 6.05 16.94
CA ILE A 179 -9.06 5.07 15.96
C ILE A 179 -9.71 3.92 16.73
#